data_AF-A0A7S1EY07-F1
#
_entry.id   AF-A0A7S1EY07-F1
#
_cell.length_a   1.000
_cell.length_b   1.000
_cell.length_c   1.000
_cell.angle_alpha   90.00
_cell.angle_beta   90.00
_cell.angle_gamma   90.00
#
_symmetry.space_group_name_H-M   'P 1'
#
loop_
_entity.id
_entity.type
_entity.pdbx_description
1 polymer ?
#
loop_
_entity_poly.entity_id
_entity_poly.type
_entity_poly.pdbx_seq_one_letter_code
_entity_poly.pdbx_strand_id
1 'polypeptide(L)'
;PRAHWYVLVPFVRNLTVAFVLIVGDPSWQLFLLAIAVSLSSVLCAAVSPWRVSLTNSLDIGINVGFVLILVLAAVITVRPGAKMIADLFIVMLSVFALIFLWG
;
A
#
# COMPACT_ATOMS: atom_id res chain seq x y z
N PRO A 1 13.49 9.93 24.92
CA PRO A 1 13.99 9.46 23.59
C PRO A 1 12.86 8.74 22.85
N ARG A 2 12.45 9.28 21.69
CA ARG A 2 11.16 9.02 21.00
C ARG A 2 10.84 7.53 20.93
N ALA A 3 9.70 7.11 21.47
CA ALA A 3 9.21 5.74 21.30
C ALA A 3 8.95 5.54 19.80
N HIS A 4 9.76 4.70 19.19
CA HIS A 4 9.73 4.53 17.76
C HIS A 4 8.87 3.32 17.41
N TRP A 5 7.88 3.56 16.56
CA TRP A 5 6.85 2.59 16.18
C TRP A 5 7.35 1.52 15.18
N TYR A 6 8.67 1.27 15.15
CA TYR A 6 9.36 0.40 14.19
C TYR A 6 8.75 -0.99 14.05
N VAL A 7 8.19 -1.52 15.15
CA VAL A 7 7.62 -2.87 15.18
C VAL A 7 6.12 -2.83 14.91
N LEU A 8 5.42 -1.79 15.39
CA LEU A 8 3.96 -1.71 15.27
C LEU A 8 3.54 -1.46 13.82
N VAL A 9 4.21 -0.56 13.09
CA VAL A 9 3.88 -0.26 11.69
C VAL A 9 3.98 -1.49 10.79
N PRO A 10 5.11 -2.23 10.74
CA PRO A 10 5.18 -3.45 9.93
C PRO A 10 4.29 -4.57 10.46
N PHE A 11 4.04 -4.65 11.78
CA PHE A 11 3.08 -5.62 12.32
C PHE A 11 1.66 -5.37 11.81
N VAL A 12 1.16 -4.13 11.92
CA VAL A 12 -0.17 -3.76 11.42
C VAL A 12 -0.25 -3.97 9.90
N ARG A 13 0.80 -3.61 9.15
CA ARG A 13 0.89 -3.86 7.70
C ARG A 13 0.73 -5.34 7.37
N ASN A 14 1.57 -6.19 7.97
CA ASN A 14 1.58 -7.62 7.68
C ASN A 14 0.29 -8.31 8.13
N LEU A 15 -0.28 -7.86 9.25
CA LEU A 15 -1.58 -8.33 9.73
C LEU A 15 -2.70 -7.99 8.74
N THR A 16 -2.71 -6.76 8.21
CA THR A 16 -3.70 -6.33 7.21
C THR A 16 -3.58 -7.16 5.94
N VAL A 17 -2.36 -7.39 5.45
CA VAL A 17 -2.10 -8.26 4.28
C VAL A 17 -2.55 -9.70 4.53
N ALA A 18 -2.34 -10.24 5.73
CA ALA A 18 -2.77 -11.59 6.08
C ALA A 18 -4.31 -11.73 6.03
N PHE A 19 -5.06 -10.71 6.46
CA PHE A 19 -6.52 -10.70 6.35
C PHE A 19 -7.02 -10.67 4.90
N VAL A 20 -6.28 -10.03 3.99
CA VAL A 20 -6.65 -10.01 2.56
C VAL A 20 -6.70 -11.42 1.98
N LEU A 21 -5.79 -12.32 2.39
CA LEU A 21 -5.72 -13.69 1.89
C LEU A 21 -6.93 -14.55 2.28
N ILE A 22 -7.75 -14.11 3.23
CA ILE A 22 -8.98 -14.81 3.64
C ILE A 22 -10.10 -14.63 2.61
N VAL A 23 -10.03 -13.59 1.77
CA VAL A 23 -11.04 -13.28 0.77
C VAL A 23 -11.00 -14.32 -0.34
N GLY A 24 -12.11 -15.00 -0.63
CA GLY A 24 -12.12 -16.11 -1.60
C GLY A 24 -11.98 -15.70 -3.07
N ASP A 25 -12.29 -14.44 -3.42
CA ASP A 25 -12.22 -13.96 -4.81
C ASP A 25 -10.86 -13.32 -5.11
N PRO A 26 -10.10 -13.81 -6.11
CA PRO A 26 -8.76 -13.31 -6.44
C PRO A 26 -8.73 -11.84 -6.86
N SER A 27 -9.80 -11.35 -7.50
CA SER A 27 -9.89 -9.95 -7.94
C SER A 27 -10.00 -9.05 -6.70
N TRP A 28 -10.89 -9.42 -5.77
CA TRP A 28 -11.02 -8.72 -4.49
C TRP A 28 -9.78 -8.83 -3.63
N GLN A 29 -9.06 -9.96 -3.66
CA GLN A 29 -7.76 -10.08 -3.01
C GLN A 29 -6.78 -9.03 -3.54
N LEU A 30 -6.60 -8.94 -4.87
CA LEU A 30 -5.70 -7.95 -5.48
C LEU A 30 -6.10 -6.51 -5.14
N PHE A 31 -7.40 -6.21 -5.15
CA PHE A 31 -7.93 -4.90 -4.79
C PHE A 31 -7.63 -4.53 -3.33
N LEU A 32 -7.94 -5.42 -2.41
CA LEU A 32 -7.73 -5.20 -0.98
C LEU A 32 -6.24 -5.17 -0.63
N LEU A 33 -5.39 -5.93 -1.33
CA LEU A 33 -3.95 -5.88 -1.17
C LEU A 33 -3.41 -4.50 -1.60
N ALA A 34 -3.90 -3.97 -2.73
CA ALA A 34 -3.52 -2.64 -3.19
C ALA A 34 -3.90 -1.55 -2.18
N ILE A 35 -5.09 -1.64 -1.56
CA ILE A 35 -5.51 -0.72 -0.49
C ILE A 35 -4.64 -0.88 0.76
N ALA A 36 -4.37 -2.11 1.20
CA ALA A 36 -3.57 -2.37 2.40
C ALA A 36 -2.14 -1.82 2.28
N VAL A 37 -1.48 -2.08 1.14
CA VAL A 37 -0.14 -1.57 0.86
C VAL A 37 -0.15 -0.04 0.74
N SER A 38 -1.17 0.51 0.08
CA SER A 38 -1.38 1.96 -0.06
C SER A 38 -1.50 2.70 1.27
N LEU A 39 -2.34 2.20 2.18
CA LEU A 39 -2.49 2.75 3.53
C LEU A 39 -1.17 2.67 4.31
N SER A 40 -0.44 1.56 4.16
CA SER A 40 0.88 1.43 4.77
C SER A 40 1.88 2.46 4.23
N SER A 41 1.87 2.76 2.94
CA SER A 41 2.75 3.78 2.35
C SER A 41 2.47 5.17 2.92
N VAL A 42 1.18 5.53 3.06
CA VAL A 42 0.76 6.81 3.66
C VAL A 42 1.16 6.88 5.13
N LEU A 43 0.97 5.80 5.89
CA LEU A 43 1.40 5.75 7.29
C LEU A 43 2.93 5.86 7.43
N CYS A 44 3.70 5.20 6.55
CA CYS A 44 5.16 5.32 6.54
C CYS A 44 5.60 6.75 6.21
N ALA A 45 4.96 7.41 5.25
CA ALA A 45 5.24 8.81 4.93
C ALA A 45 4.93 9.76 6.11
N ALA A 46 3.75 9.63 6.72
CA ALA A 46 3.31 10.51 7.79
C ALA A 46 4.06 10.32 9.12
N VAL A 47 4.34 9.06 9.50
CA VAL A 47 4.93 8.73 10.81
C VAL A 47 6.45 8.65 10.74
N SER A 48 7.03 8.43 9.55
CA SER A 48 8.46 8.20 9.34
C SER A 48 9.02 7.24 10.40
N PRO A 49 8.52 5.98 10.42
CA PRO A 49 8.73 5.09 11.54
C PRO A 49 10.20 4.80 11.78
N TRP A 50 11.05 4.83 10.74
CA TRP A 50 12.46 4.46 10.79
C TRP A 50 13.38 5.58 11.32
N ARG A 51 14.44 5.21 12.04
CA ARG A 51 15.39 6.17 12.64
C ARG A 51 16.19 6.88 11.55
N VAL A 52 16.55 6.11 10.54
CA VAL A 52 17.40 6.52 9.43
C VAL A 52 16.48 7.05 8.34
N SER A 53 16.65 8.33 7.99
CA SER A 53 15.82 9.01 6.99
C SER A 53 15.79 8.26 5.66
N LEU A 54 16.96 7.80 5.19
CA LEU A 54 17.08 7.01 3.96
C LEU A 54 16.20 5.74 3.98
N THR A 55 16.05 5.09 5.14
CA THR A 55 15.21 3.89 5.27
C THR A 55 13.73 4.22 5.11
N ASN A 56 13.27 5.40 5.58
CA ASN A 56 11.90 5.86 5.31
C ASN A 56 11.67 6.07 3.81
N SER A 57 12.61 6.73 3.12
CA SER A 57 12.49 6.95 1.67
C SER A 57 12.48 5.63 0.87
N LEU A 58 13.34 4.68 1.24
CA LEU A 58 13.37 3.37 0.58
C LEU A 58 12.10 2.55 0.85
N ASP A 59 11.59 2.55 2.08
CA ASP A 59 10.36 1.84 2.41
C ASP A 59 9.15 2.43 1.66
N ILE A 60 9.02 3.77 1.61
CA ILE A 60 7.99 4.44 0.81
C ILE A 60 8.12 4.04 -0.67
N GLY A 61 9.33 4.12 -1.24
CA GLY A 61 9.58 3.77 -2.64
C GLY A 61 9.24 2.32 -2.98
N ILE A 62 9.59 1.37 -2.09
CA ILE A 62 9.27 -0.05 -2.27
C ILE A 62 7.75 -0.29 -2.20
N ASN A 63 7.06 0.27 -1.21
CA ASN A 63 5.61 0.07 -1.10
C ASN A 63 4.84 0.70 -2.26
N VAL A 64 5.28 1.88 -2.73
CA VAL A 64 4.77 2.50 -3.97
C VAL A 64 4.98 1.58 -5.18
N GLY A 65 6.17 1.00 -5.33
CA GLY A 65 6.47 0.03 -6.37
C GLY A 65 5.55 -1.20 -6.31
N PHE A 66 5.28 -1.72 -5.12
CA PHE A 66 4.32 -2.82 -4.93
C PHE A 66 2.89 -2.44 -5.31
N VAL A 67 2.41 -1.23 -4.99
CA VAL A 67 1.09 -0.76 -5.44
C VAL A 67 1.02 -0.78 -6.98
N LEU A 68 2.05 -0.29 -7.67
CA LEU A 68 2.09 -0.31 -9.13
C LEU A 68 2.02 -1.74 -9.69
N ILE A 69 2.81 -2.67 -9.11
CA ILE A 69 2.80 -4.09 -9.50
C ILE A 69 1.41 -4.70 -9.29
N LEU A 70 0.73 -4.40 -8.18
CA LEU A 70 -0.60 -4.91 -7.87
C LEU A 70 -1.66 -4.37 -8.83
N VAL A 71 -1.57 -3.09 -9.21
CA VAL A 71 -2.45 -2.48 -10.22
C VAL A 71 -2.22 -3.14 -11.57
N LEU A 72 -0.97 -3.32 -12.00
CA LEU A 72 -0.62 -4.03 -13.25
C LEU A 72 -1.13 -5.46 -13.24
N ALA A 73 -0.91 -6.19 -12.13
CA ALA A 73 -1.38 -7.56 -11.97
C ALA A 73 -2.91 -7.64 -12.06
N ALA A 74 -3.64 -6.72 -11.41
CA ALA A 74 -5.10 -6.65 -11.47
C ALA A 74 -5.62 -6.35 -12.89
N VAL A 75 -4.93 -5.49 -13.65
CA VAL A 75 -5.28 -5.19 -15.05
C VAL A 75 -5.08 -6.41 -15.95
N ILE A 76 -4.06 -7.23 -15.69
CA ILE A 76 -3.70 -8.39 -16.54
C ILE A 76 -4.52 -9.65 -16.20
N THR A 77 -4.77 -9.91 -14.91
CA THR A 77 -5.32 -11.20 -14.44
C THR A 77 -6.84 -11.29 -14.47
N VAL A 78 -7.55 -10.16 -14.42
CA VAL A 78 -9.02 -10.14 -14.34
C VAL A 78 -9.58 -9.85 -15.73
N ARG A 79 -10.80 -10.33 -16.08
CA ARG A 79 -11.67 -9.65 -17.05
C ARG A 79 -12.28 -8.47 -16.30
N PRO A 80 -11.58 -7.34 -16.20
CA PRO A 80 -11.85 -6.41 -15.14
C PRO A 80 -13.13 -5.67 -15.54
N GLY A 81 -14.11 -5.61 -14.64
CA GLY A 81 -15.14 -4.59 -14.79
C GLY A 81 -14.41 -3.24 -14.81
N ALA A 82 -14.63 -2.42 -15.84
CA ALA A 82 -13.94 -1.14 -16.02
C ALA A 82 -13.94 -0.26 -14.74
N LYS A 83 -15.00 -0.40 -13.93
CA LYS A 83 -15.15 0.24 -12.62
C LYS A 83 -14.05 -0.16 -11.61
N MET A 84 -13.71 -1.44 -11.52
CA MET A 84 -12.71 -1.93 -10.56
C MET A 84 -11.29 -1.45 -10.92
N ILE A 85 -10.96 -1.38 -12.23
CA ILE A 85 -9.70 -0.75 -12.67
C ILE A 85 -9.71 0.74 -12.31
N ALA A 86 -10.80 1.44 -12.62
CA ALA A 86 -10.90 2.87 -12.32
C ALA A 86 -10.72 3.15 -10.82
N ASP A 87 -11.35 2.35 -9.95
CA ASP A 87 -11.22 2.45 -8.50
C ASP A 87 -9.76 2.21 -8.05
N LEU A 88 -9.06 1.23 -8.63
CA LEU A 88 -7.63 0.99 -8.38
C LEU A 88 -6.74 2.18 -8.78
N PHE A 89 -7.00 2.76 -9.95
CA PHE A 89 -6.27 3.96 -10.41
C PHE A 89 -6.53 5.16 -9.49
N ILE A 90 -7.77 5.35 -9.02
CA ILE A 90 -8.11 6.40 -8.06
C ILE A 90 -7.37 6.20 -6.74
N VAL A 91 -7.35 4.98 -6.21
CA VAL A 91 -6.59 4.66 -4.97
C VAL A 91 -5.11 4.97 -5.17
N MET A 92 -4.53 4.51 -6.29
CA MET A 92 -3.13 4.75 -6.61
C MET A 92 -2.80 6.25 -6.70
N LEU A 93 -3.60 7.02 -7.45
CA LEU A 93 -3.42 8.47 -7.60
C LEU A 93 -3.59 9.22 -6.26
N SER A 94 -4.56 8.81 -5.45
CA SER A 94 -4.82 9.41 -4.14
C SER A 94 -3.65 9.17 -3.19
N VAL A 95 -3.05 7.98 -3.23
CA VAL A 95 -1.87 7.62 -2.43
C VAL A 95 -0.64 8.39 -2.88
N PHE A 96 -0.41 8.50 -4.19
CA PHE A 96 0.67 9.34 -4.72
C PHE A 96 0.51 10.80 -4.32
N ALA A 97 -0.69 11.35 -4.43
CA ALA A 97 -0.98 12.72 -4.02
C ALA A 97 -0.75 12.92 -2.51
N LEU A 98 -1.19 11.98 -1.67
CA LEU A 98 -0.97 12.05 -0.22
C LEU A 98 0.51 11.90 0.13
N ILE A 99 1.25 10.99 -0.49
CA ILE A 99 2.69 10.87 -0.25
C ILE A 99 3.40 12.17 -0.68
N PHE A 100 3.03 12.78 -1.81
CA PHE A 100 3.63 14.03 -2.27
C PHE A 100 3.29 15.24 -1.38
N LEU A 101 2.08 15.27 -0.79
CA LEU A 101 1.68 16.34 0.13
C LEU A 101 2.35 16.24 1.50
N TRP A 102 2.79 15.04 1.90
CA TRP A 102 3.33 14.75 3.23
C TRP A 102 4.83 14.42 3.27
N GLY A 103 5.45 14.12 2.14
CA GLY A 103 6.89 13.87 1.98
C GLY A 103 7.66 15.12 1.58
#